data_AF-A0A559NSX4-F1
#
_entry.id   AF-A0A559NSX4-F1
#
_cell.length_a   1.000
_cell.length_b   1.000
_cell.length_c   1.000
_cell.angle_alpha   90.00
_cell.angle_beta   90.00
_cell.angle_gamma   90.00
#
_symmetry.space_group_name_H-M   'P 1'
#
loop_
_entity.id
_entity.type
_entity.pdbx_description
1 polymer ?
#
loop_
_entity_poly.entity_id
_entity_poly.type
_entity_poly.pdbx_seq_one_letter_code
_entity_poly.pdbx_strand_id
1 'polypeptide(L)'
;MIQRYLGNKASIIDSIISEVDNLCDKGDTVCDIFSGTMSVSLNLKLNGYNVISNDINSFSYVFGKSYLLNNEIPSINFKSLKINPEDFIKKTKKILATLDSNEKGYKFLKKKALKGCFLDFLTILQYLESLDSSLISKKYRKSYFFNYYTEKGNESGFKSSRGSTGKRRYFSPENGIKLDNILNKIREWHQEKVIEDNLYYLLISVVLISVEKISNIQGTYHDFIRESYDSRALNSIKLLPPKFDFILSNLNGHQIGKERDSLEYIKEIPRHKVLYIDPPYNFRQYTSYYFMLNLISDYCKIEDLEKYFSKTKYVRGQNMEKDFSSTFCKNALFISSLNELITNAKTDWVIMSYYNGRNHKSGINGDKEEILNDLDSFFNSDLFEEGSLQVKNIERTNYQSYGGHNAKKVNEILFIVKKNNLWIG
;
A
#
# COMPACT_ATOMS: atom_id res chain seq x y z
N MET A 1 -3.17 -5.52 -5.67
CA MET A 1 -2.69 -4.36 -4.90
C MET A 1 -3.15 -3.06 -5.55
N ILE A 2 -3.04 -1.94 -4.83
CA ILE A 2 -3.29 -0.60 -5.36
C ILE A 2 -2.33 -0.36 -6.53
N GLN A 3 -2.88 -0.02 -7.71
CA GLN A 3 -2.08 0.13 -8.92
C GLN A 3 -1.54 1.56 -9.06
N ARG A 4 -2.36 2.56 -8.72
CA ARG A 4 -1.96 3.98 -8.68
C ARG A 4 -1.16 4.29 -7.43
N TYR A 5 0.09 3.84 -7.45
CA TYR A 5 1.10 4.15 -6.45
C TYR A 5 2.36 4.64 -7.17
N LEU A 6 2.81 5.82 -6.79
CA LEU A 6 4.07 6.41 -7.24
C LEU A 6 5.22 5.47 -6.90
N GLY A 7 6.04 5.15 -7.88
CA GLY A 7 7.17 4.22 -7.71
C GLY A 7 6.81 2.74 -7.80
N ASN A 8 5.55 2.37 -8.09
CA ASN A 8 5.13 0.97 -8.20
C ASN A 8 6.04 0.15 -9.16
N LYS A 9 6.53 -0.99 -8.66
CA LYS A 9 7.50 -1.88 -9.31
C LYS A 9 6.89 -3.01 -10.14
N ALA A 10 5.57 -3.03 -10.33
CA ALA A 10 4.88 -4.08 -11.06
C ALA A 10 5.47 -4.35 -12.46
N SER A 11 6.00 -3.33 -13.16
CA SER A 11 6.58 -3.51 -14.51
C SER A 11 7.99 -4.09 -14.52
N ILE A 12 8.71 -4.10 -13.39
CA ILE A 12 10.09 -4.59 -13.29
C ILE A 12 10.22 -5.74 -12.29
N ILE A 13 9.09 -6.27 -11.84
CA ILE A 13 9.03 -7.23 -10.74
C ILE A 13 9.81 -8.51 -11.08
N ASP A 14 9.68 -9.00 -12.31
CA ASP A 14 10.37 -10.21 -12.77
C ASP A 14 11.90 -10.02 -12.78
N SER A 15 12.37 -8.81 -13.13
CA SER A 15 13.79 -8.47 -13.05
C SER A 15 14.30 -8.45 -11.61
N ILE A 16 13.55 -7.87 -10.68
CA ILE A 16 13.93 -7.87 -9.25
C ILE A 16 14.00 -9.31 -8.72
N ILE A 17 12.98 -10.12 -9.00
CA ILE A 17 12.94 -11.52 -8.56
C ILE A 17 14.08 -12.33 -9.17
N SER A 18 14.40 -12.12 -10.45
CA SER A 18 15.53 -12.76 -11.12
C SER A 18 16.85 -12.46 -10.42
N GLU A 19 17.09 -11.22 -9.99
CA GLU A 19 18.31 -10.91 -9.22
C GLU A 19 18.32 -11.56 -7.84
N VAL A 20 17.17 -11.60 -7.15
CA VAL A 20 17.08 -12.29 -5.86
C VAL A 20 17.33 -13.80 -6.02
N ASP A 21 16.78 -14.42 -7.07
CA ASP A 21 16.99 -15.84 -7.40
C ASP A 21 18.46 -16.18 -7.67
N ASN A 22 19.25 -15.23 -8.19
CA ASN A 22 20.69 -15.42 -8.39
C ASN A 22 21.52 -15.34 -7.09
N LEU A 23 20.96 -14.74 -6.03
CA LEU A 23 21.69 -14.40 -4.80
C LEU A 23 21.20 -15.19 -3.57
N CYS A 24 20.03 -15.81 -3.65
CA CYS A 24 19.33 -16.45 -2.54
C CYS A 24 18.87 -17.86 -2.89
N ASP A 25 18.91 -18.74 -1.90
CA ASP A 25 18.19 -20.02 -1.96
C ASP A 25 16.73 -19.86 -1.51
N LYS A 26 15.84 -20.74 -1.97
CA LYS A 26 14.45 -20.72 -1.51
C LYS A 26 14.39 -20.97 0.00
N GLY A 27 13.63 -20.15 0.72
CA GLY A 27 13.60 -20.13 2.19
C GLY A 27 14.53 -19.10 2.81
N ASP A 28 15.47 -18.53 2.07
CA ASP A 28 16.24 -17.38 2.55
C ASP A 28 15.33 -16.18 2.85
N THR A 29 15.82 -15.30 3.71
CA THR A 29 15.10 -14.09 4.11
C THR A 29 15.53 -12.91 3.27
N VAL A 30 14.56 -12.22 2.66
CA VAL A 30 14.77 -10.97 1.91
C VAL A 30 14.05 -9.84 2.65
N CYS A 31 14.73 -8.71 2.85
CA CYS A 31 14.15 -7.54 3.47
C CYS A 31 13.72 -6.51 2.43
N ASP A 32 12.43 -6.18 2.37
CA ASP A 32 11.85 -5.09 1.57
C ASP A 32 11.53 -3.92 2.51
N ILE A 33 12.52 -3.03 2.71
CA ILE A 33 12.47 -2.01 3.77
C ILE A 33 11.61 -0.78 3.42
N PHE A 34 11.17 -0.67 2.15
CA PHE A 34 10.29 0.37 1.61
C PHE A 34 9.13 -0.26 0.81
N SER A 35 8.39 -1.13 1.47
CA SER A 35 7.45 -2.05 0.81
C SER A 35 6.24 -1.39 0.15
N GLY A 36 5.88 -0.15 0.54
CA GLY A 36 4.78 0.60 -0.07
C GLY A 36 3.47 -0.19 -0.14
N THR A 37 3.03 -0.54 -1.34
CA THR A 37 1.83 -1.36 -1.56
C THR A 37 2.07 -2.88 -1.50
N MET A 38 3.21 -3.33 -0.96
CA MET A 38 3.62 -4.73 -0.82
C MET A 38 3.83 -5.48 -2.15
N SER A 39 3.97 -4.78 -3.28
CA SER A 39 4.10 -5.45 -4.59
C SER A 39 5.36 -6.32 -4.66
N VAL A 40 6.51 -5.83 -4.18
CA VAL A 40 7.76 -6.60 -4.18
C VAL A 40 7.72 -7.69 -3.12
N SER A 41 7.43 -7.33 -1.87
CA SER A 41 7.21 -8.25 -0.76
C SER A 41 6.33 -9.48 -1.09
N LEU A 42 5.19 -9.29 -1.75
CA LEU A 42 4.30 -10.41 -2.09
C LEU A 42 4.88 -11.29 -3.19
N ASN A 43 5.59 -10.73 -4.17
CA ASN A 43 6.26 -11.55 -5.19
C ASN A 43 7.46 -12.30 -4.62
N LEU A 44 8.16 -11.75 -3.63
CA LEU A 44 9.19 -12.48 -2.89
C LEU A 44 8.58 -13.69 -2.16
N LYS A 45 7.49 -13.49 -1.41
CA LYS A 45 6.73 -14.59 -0.76
C LYS A 45 6.33 -15.67 -1.77
N LEU A 46 5.84 -15.26 -2.94
CA LEU A 46 5.39 -16.18 -3.98
C LEU A 46 6.50 -17.00 -4.62
N ASN A 47 7.70 -16.44 -4.65
CA ASN A 47 8.88 -17.11 -5.17
C ASN A 47 9.63 -17.89 -4.09
N GLY A 48 9.01 -18.13 -2.93
CA GLY A 48 9.53 -19.05 -1.91
C GLY A 48 10.44 -18.42 -0.86
N TYR A 49 10.49 -17.09 -0.75
CA TYR A 49 11.34 -16.40 0.23
C TYR A 49 10.59 -16.07 1.52
N ASN A 50 11.31 -16.11 2.64
CA ASN A 50 10.88 -15.41 3.85
C ASN A 50 11.06 -13.91 3.62
N VAL A 51 10.13 -13.11 4.12
CA VAL A 51 10.08 -11.68 3.80
C VAL A 51 9.97 -10.87 5.06
N ILE A 52 10.90 -9.94 5.25
CA ILE A 52 10.79 -8.89 6.26
C ILE A 52 10.39 -7.62 5.51
N SER A 53 9.20 -7.08 5.75
CA SER A 53 8.76 -5.86 5.09
C SER A 53 8.56 -4.71 6.06
N ASN A 54 8.74 -3.48 5.58
CA ASN A 54 8.44 -2.26 6.34
C ASN A 54 7.97 -1.14 5.41
N ASP A 55 7.16 -0.24 5.95
CA ASP A 55 6.91 1.07 5.37
C ASP A 55 6.39 2.00 6.48
N ILE A 56 6.57 3.31 6.29
CA ILE A 56 6.04 4.30 7.22
C ILE A 56 4.50 4.42 7.12
N ASN A 57 3.91 4.03 5.99
CA ASN A 57 2.47 4.14 5.77
C ASN A 57 1.67 3.01 6.42
N SER A 58 0.64 3.36 7.19
CA SER A 58 -0.28 2.41 7.85
C SER A 58 -0.95 1.44 6.86
N PHE A 59 -1.30 1.89 5.65
CA PHE A 59 -1.92 1.00 4.66
C PHE A 59 -0.99 -0.15 4.23
N SER A 60 0.33 0.07 4.30
CA SER A 60 1.32 -0.96 4.01
C SER A 60 1.26 -2.07 5.06
N TYR A 61 1.21 -1.69 6.34
CA TYR A 61 1.02 -2.63 7.45
C TYR A 61 -0.28 -3.43 7.32
N VAL A 62 -1.39 -2.79 6.94
CA VAL A 62 -2.65 -3.48 6.66
C VAL A 62 -2.46 -4.53 5.57
N PHE A 63 -1.85 -4.17 4.43
CA PHE A 63 -1.64 -5.12 3.34
C PHE A 63 -0.74 -6.28 3.73
N GLY A 64 0.34 -6.04 4.46
CA GLY A 64 1.19 -7.14 4.89
C GLY A 64 0.50 -8.01 5.96
N LYS A 65 -0.37 -7.48 6.84
CA LYS A 65 -1.23 -8.32 7.68
C LYS A 65 -2.18 -9.18 6.85
N SER A 66 -2.80 -8.62 5.81
CA SER A 66 -3.81 -9.30 5.00
C SER A 66 -3.26 -10.32 4.01
N TYR A 67 -2.04 -10.10 3.50
CA TYR A 67 -1.52 -10.85 2.34
C TYR A 67 -0.14 -11.48 2.58
N LEU A 68 0.71 -10.84 3.39
CA LEU A 68 2.06 -11.36 3.69
C LEU A 68 2.04 -12.33 4.86
N LEU A 69 1.47 -11.94 6.01
CA LEU A 69 1.37 -12.79 7.20
C LEU A 69 0.19 -13.76 7.16
N ASN A 70 -0.88 -13.41 6.47
CA ASN A 70 -2.03 -14.29 6.30
C ASN A 70 -1.70 -15.42 5.30
N ASN A 71 -2.10 -16.64 5.66
CA ASN A 71 -1.93 -17.85 4.86
C ASN A 71 -3.25 -18.63 4.67
N GLU A 72 -4.38 -18.00 4.98
CA GLU A 72 -5.71 -18.64 4.94
C GLU A 72 -6.80 -17.70 4.38
N ILE A 73 -7.95 -18.30 4.07
CA ILE A 73 -9.21 -17.56 3.85
C ILE A 73 -9.95 -17.60 5.19
N PRO A 74 -10.23 -16.46 5.83
CA PRO A 74 -10.85 -16.44 7.15
C PRO A 74 -12.19 -17.17 7.17
N SER A 75 -12.43 -17.93 8.24
CA SER A 75 -13.75 -18.46 8.54
C SER A 75 -14.67 -17.34 9.06
N ILE A 76 -15.97 -17.45 8.80
CA ILE A 76 -16.95 -16.41 9.15
C ILE A 76 -18.07 -17.02 9.98
N ASN A 77 -18.30 -16.42 11.15
CA ASN A 77 -19.42 -16.77 12.01
C ASN A 77 -20.58 -15.77 11.81
N PHE A 78 -21.46 -16.06 10.85
CA PHE A 78 -22.60 -15.20 10.52
C PHE A 78 -23.55 -14.95 11.70
N LYS A 79 -23.68 -15.92 12.62
CA LYS A 79 -24.53 -15.78 13.82
C LYS A 79 -23.99 -14.66 14.72
N SER A 80 -22.68 -14.63 14.97
CA SER A 80 -22.04 -13.57 15.75
C SER A 80 -22.14 -12.20 15.08
N LEU A 81 -22.13 -12.17 13.75
CA LEU A 81 -22.31 -10.93 12.96
C LEU A 81 -23.77 -10.50 12.82
N LYS A 82 -24.72 -11.35 13.24
CA LYS A 82 -26.17 -11.17 13.06
C LYS A 82 -26.55 -10.95 11.59
N ILE A 83 -25.95 -11.71 10.70
CA ILE A 83 -26.22 -11.69 9.25
C ILE A 83 -26.92 -12.98 8.88
N ASN A 84 -27.98 -12.89 8.08
CA ASN A 84 -28.55 -14.05 7.39
C ASN A 84 -27.86 -14.21 6.01
N PRO A 85 -27.01 -15.23 5.80
CA PRO A 85 -26.27 -15.37 4.54
C PRO A 85 -27.19 -15.68 3.34
N GLU A 86 -28.38 -16.25 3.57
CA GLU A 86 -29.34 -16.58 2.52
C GLU A 86 -29.81 -15.33 1.74
N ASP A 87 -29.84 -14.17 2.39
CA ASP A 87 -30.24 -12.90 1.76
C ASP A 87 -29.29 -12.50 0.61
N PHE A 88 -28.05 -13.02 0.62
CA PHE A 88 -26.99 -12.65 -0.32
C PHE A 88 -26.53 -13.80 -1.21
N ILE A 89 -26.89 -15.04 -0.88
CA ILE A 89 -26.29 -16.23 -1.48
C ILE A 89 -26.45 -16.30 -3.00
N LYS A 90 -27.59 -15.84 -3.54
CA LYS A 90 -27.85 -15.79 -4.98
C LYS A 90 -26.86 -14.88 -5.70
N LYS A 91 -26.64 -13.67 -5.16
CA LYS A 91 -25.71 -12.68 -5.72
C LYS A 91 -24.27 -13.17 -5.60
N THR A 92 -23.93 -13.74 -4.45
CA THR A 92 -22.61 -14.33 -4.19
C THR A 92 -22.29 -15.49 -5.15
N LYS A 93 -23.21 -16.43 -5.35
CA LYS A 93 -23.04 -17.54 -6.30
C LYS A 93 -22.87 -17.05 -7.74
N LYS A 94 -23.56 -15.97 -8.12
CA LYS A 94 -23.38 -15.34 -9.44
C LYS A 94 -21.96 -14.81 -9.62
N ILE A 95 -21.42 -14.12 -8.61
CA ILE A 95 -20.03 -13.63 -8.63
C ILE A 95 -19.05 -14.80 -8.69
N LEU A 96 -19.25 -15.83 -7.86
CA LEU A 96 -18.39 -17.01 -7.86
C LEU A 96 -18.37 -17.71 -9.22
N ALA A 97 -19.51 -17.76 -9.93
CA ALA A 97 -19.61 -18.37 -11.25
C ALA A 97 -18.88 -17.59 -12.36
N THR A 98 -18.54 -16.31 -12.15
CA THR A 98 -17.72 -15.54 -13.10
C THR A 98 -16.23 -15.75 -12.92
N LEU A 99 -15.80 -16.50 -11.89
CA LEU A 99 -14.38 -16.75 -11.60
C LEU A 99 -13.95 -18.08 -12.20
N ASP A 100 -12.87 -18.07 -12.98
CA ASP A 100 -12.29 -19.29 -13.54
C ASP A 100 -11.30 -19.92 -12.55
N SER A 101 -11.60 -21.12 -12.09
CA SER A 101 -10.71 -21.89 -11.20
C SER A 101 -9.37 -22.31 -11.84
N ASN A 102 -9.19 -22.15 -13.15
CA ASN A 102 -7.90 -22.35 -13.81
C ASN A 102 -7.06 -21.07 -13.88
N GLU A 103 -7.66 -19.90 -13.69
CA GLU A 103 -6.97 -18.62 -13.70
C GLU A 103 -6.04 -18.47 -12.49
N LYS A 104 -4.85 -17.90 -12.71
CA LYS A 104 -3.90 -17.58 -11.65
C LYS A 104 -4.54 -16.62 -10.64
N GLY A 105 -4.60 -17.04 -9.38
CA GLY A 105 -5.26 -16.32 -8.30
C GLY A 105 -6.50 -17.02 -7.74
N TYR A 106 -7.09 -17.94 -8.50
CA TYR A 106 -8.35 -18.62 -8.19
C TYR A 106 -8.24 -20.16 -8.19
N LYS A 107 -7.04 -20.73 -8.34
CA LYS A 107 -6.83 -22.19 -8.31
C LYS A 107 -7.27 -22.83 -6.99
N PHE A 108 -7.22 -22.08 -5.89
CA PHE A 108 -7.73 -22.49 -4.59
C PHE A 108 -9.21 -22.91 -4.62
N LEU A 109 -10.01 -22.40 -5.57
CA LEU A 109 -11.43 -22.74 -5.72
C LEU A 109 -11.67 -24.22 -6.07
N LYS A 110 -10.64 -24.94 -6.54
CA LYS A 110 -10.70 -26.39 -6.76
C LYS A 110 -10.82 -27.17 -5.45
N LYS A 111 -10.36 -26.60 -4.33
CA LYS A 111 -10.48 -27.21 -3.00
C LYS A 111 -11.83 -26.84 -2.38
N LYS A 112 -12.70 -27.82 -2.16
CA LYS A 112 -14.09 -27.62 -1.66
C LYS A 112 -14.16 -26.78 -0.38
N ALA A 113 -13.27 -27.04 0.59
CA ALA A 113 -13.23 -26.30 1.86
C ALA A 113 -12.91 -24.81 1.66
N LEU A 114 -11.89 -24.49 0.86
CA LEU A 114 -11.49 -23.11 0.54
C LEU A 114 -12.55 -22.38 -0.28
N LYS A 115 -13.20 -23.08 -1.22
CA LYS A 115 -14.35 -22.55 -1.97
C LYS A 115 -15.50 -22.16 -1.05
N GLY A 116 -15.77 -22.95 0.00
CA GLY A 116 -16.78 -22.64 1.03
C GLY A 116 -16.42 -21.36 1.79
N CYS A 117 -15.21 -21.28 2.36
CA CYS A 117 -14.76 -20.09 3.09
C CYS A 117 -14.78 -18.82 2.21
N PHE A 118 -14.40 -18.96 0.94
CA PHE A 118 -14.45 -17.86 -0.01
C PHE A 118 -15.87 -17.42 -0.37
N LEU A 119 -16.82 -18.36 -0.46
CA LEU A 119 -18.24 -18.04 -0.62
C LEU A 119 -18.75 -17.21 0.57
N ASP A 120 -18.37 -17.58 1.80
CA ASP A 120 -18.74 -16.84 2.99
C ASP A 120 -18.12 -15.44 2.99
N PHE A 121 -16.85 -15.33 2.60
CA PHE A 121 -16.18 -14.04 2.47
C PHE A 121 -16.86 -13.13 1.44
N LEU A 122 -17.19 -13.66 0.26
CA LEU A 122 -17.95 -12.92 -0.74
C LEU A 122 -19.30 -12.44 -0.20
N THR A 123 -20.00 -13.27 0.59
CA THR A 123 -21.26 -12.91 1.23
C THR A 123 -21.11 -11.72 2.18
N ILE A 124 -20.03 -11.66 2.97
CA ILE A 124 -19.74 -10.48 3.79
C ILE A 124 -19.51 -9.24 2.93
N LEU A 125 -18.77 -9.35 1.82
CA LEU A 125 -18.58 -8.22 0.92
C LEU A 125 -19.91 -7.74 0.30
N GLN A 126 -20.82 -8.67 -0.05
CA GLN A 126 -22.14 -8.32 -0.56
C GLN A 126 -23.02 -7.64 0.49
N TYR A 127 -22.97 -8.12 1.74
CA TYR A 127 -23.63 -7.47 2.87
C TYR A 127 -23.12 -6.04 3.06
N LEU A 128 -21.80 -5.85 3.12
CA LEU A 128 -21.16 -4.53 3.28
C LEU A 128 -21.54 -3.56 2.15
N GLU A 129 -21.58 -4.03 0.90
CA GLU A 129 -22.04 -3.21 -0.24
C GLU A 129 -23.51 -2.77 -0.16
N SER A 130 -24.33 -3.53 0.56
CA SER A 130 -25.78 -3.29 0.70
C SER A 130 -26.15 -2.46 1.92
N LEU A 131 -25.17 -2.09 2.75
CA LEU A 131 -25.42 -1.46 4.04
C LEU A 131 -26.17 -0.14 3.93
N ASP A 132 -27.28 -0.09 4.65
CA ASP A 132 -27.89 1.14 5.12
C ASP A 132 -27.45 1.44 6.57
N SER A 133 -27.47 2.72 6.93
CA SER A 133 -27.09 3.19 8.27
C SER A 133 -27.92 2.55 9.40
N SER A 134 -29.16 2.14 9.13
CA SER A 134 -30.04 1.44 10.08
C SER A 134 -29.47 0.10 10.58
N LEU A 135 -28.63 -0.56 9.78
CA LEU A 135 -27.98 -1.84 10.11
C LEU A 135 -26.72 -1.69 10.99
N ILE A 136 -26.38 -0.46 11.37
CA ILE A 136 -25.23 -0.11 12.20
C ILE A 136 -25.75 0.36 13.56
N SER A 137 -25.12 -0.04 14.67
CA SER A 137 -25.54 0.46 15.99
C SER A 137 -25.38 1.99 16.07
N LYS A 138 -26.33 2.67 16.73
CA LYS A 138 -26.42 4.15 16.77
C LYS A 138 -25.09 4.83 17.16
N LYS A 139 -24.33 4.26 18.10
CA LYS A 139 -23.04 4.81 18.54
C LYS A 139 -21.95 4.85 17.45
N TYR A 140 -22.05 3.96 16.46
CA TYR A 140 -21.10 3.84 15.34
C TYR A 140 -21.52 4.59 14.08
N ARG A 141 -22.76 5.11 14.00
CA ARG A 141 -23.25 5.84 12.81
C ARG A 141 -22.57 7.20 12.72
N LYS A 142 -21.49 7.28 11.95
CA LYS A 142 -20.71 8.50 11.70
C LYS A 142 -20.66 8.81 10.20
N SER A 143 -20.45 10.08 9.85
CA SER A 143 -20.45 10.52 8.44
C SER A 143 -19.21 11.33 8.10
N TYR A 144 -18.03 10.89 8.54
CA TYR A 144 -16.80 11.67 8.41
C TYR A 144 -16.30 11.73 6.96
N PHE A 145 -16.39 10.64 6.20
CA PHE A 145 -15.94 10.66 4.81
C PHE A 145 -16.85 11.53 3.94
N PHE A 146 -18.17 11.45 4.14
CA PHE A 146 -19.12 12.36 3.52
C PHE A 146 -18.85 13.82 3.92
N ASN A 147 -18.75 14.11 5.23
CA ASN A 147 -18.68 15.48 5.73
C ASN A 147 -17.37 16.18 5.40
N TYR A 148 -16.23 15.49 5.44
CA TYR A 148 -14.91 16.11 5.27
C TYR A 148 -14.38 16.02 3.84
N TYR A 149 -14.81 15.04 3.04
CA TYR A 149 -14.15 14.71 1.77
C TYR A 149 -15.06 14.71 0.53
N THR A 150 -16.30 15.21 0.66
CA THR A 150 -17.22 15.42 -0.47
C THR A 150 -17.69 16.87 -0.56
N GLU A 151 -18.08 17.34 -1.74
CA GLU A 151 -18.55 18.72 -1.95
C GLU A 151 -19.89 19.02 -1.28
N LYS A 152 -20.65 18.00 -0.89
CA LYS A 152 -21.88 18.18 -0.11
C LYS A 152 -21.64 18.14 1.40
N GLY A 153 -20.45 17.76 1.84
CA GLY A 153 -20.07 17.76 3.25
C GLY A 153 -20.02 19.15 3.86
N ASN A 154 -20.36 19.23 5.16
CA ASN A 154 -20.33 20.49 5.90
C ASN A 154 -18.90 20.91 6.29
N GLU A 155 -18.02 19.94 6.51
CA GLU A 155 -16.63 20.14 6.98
C GLU A 155 -15.60 20.05 5.84
N SER A 156 -16.07 19.97 4.60
CA SER A 156 -15.21 19.81 3.42
C SER A 156 -14.65 21.12 2.89
N GLY A 157 -15.05 22.26 3.46
CA GLY A 157 -14.52 23.57 3.10
C GLY A 157 -13.01 23.65 3.29
N PHE A 158 -12.33 24.37 2.40
CA PHE A 158 -10.91 24.71 2.57
C PHE A 158 -10.62 26.12 2.05
N LYS A 159 -9.50 26.68 2.53
CA LYS A 159 -8.83 27.85 1.96
C LYS A 159 -7.35 27.50 1.76
N SER A 160 -6.85 27.67 0.54
CA SER A 160 -5.45 27.40 0.21
C SER A 160 -4.55 28.55 0.66
N SER A 161 -3.24 28.30 0.73
CA SER A 161 -2.24 29.35 0.98
C SER A 161 -2.21 30.42 -0.12
N ARG A 162 -2.71 30.11 -1.31
CA ARG A 162 -2.85 31.04 -2.45
C ARG A 162 -4.19 31.77 -2.45
N GLY A 163 -5.00 31.62 -1.41
CA GLY A 163 -6.28 32.31 -1.24
C GLY A 163 -7.48 31.62 -1.90
N SER A 164 -7.28 30.60 -2.73
CA SER A 164 -8.40 29.87 -3.34
C SER A 164 -9.22 29.11 -2.30
N THR A 165 -10.53 29.20 -2.40
CA THR A 165 -11.48 28.49 -1.54
C THR A 165 -12.28 27.47 -2.33
N GLY A 166 -12.90 26.53 -1.63
CA GLY A 166 -13.76 25.54 -2.25
C GLY A 166 -14.12 24.44 -1.27
N LYS A 167 -14.66 23.35 -1.80
CA LYS A 167 -14.95 22.14 -1.04
C LYS A 167 -14.16 20.95 -1.56
N ARG A 168 -13.72 20.08 -0.66
CA ARG A 168 -13.03 18.84 -1.01
C ARG A 168 -13.95 17.94 -1.80
N ARG A 169 -13.40 17.31 -2.85
CA ARG A 169 -14.12 16.43 -3.76
C ARG A 169 -13.27 15.20 -4.03
N TYR A 170 -12.94 14.44 -2.99
CA TYR A 170 -12.23 13.16 -3.15
C TYR A 170 -13.18 12.05 -3.57
N PHE A 171 -14.44 12.11 -3.12
CA PHE A 171 -15.47 11.12 -3.41
C PHE A 171 -16.77 11.80 -3.84
N SER A 172 -17.58 11.09 -4.62
CA SER A 172 -18.98 11.49 -4.80
C SER A 172 -19.73 11.44 -3.47
N PRO A 173 -20.76 12.27 -3.26
CA PRO A 173 -21.61 12.21 -2.07
C PRO A 173 -22.12 10.78 -1.77
N GLU A 174 -22.53 10.05 -2.81
CA GLU A 174 -23.05 8.68 -2.69
C GLU A 174 -21.96 7.70 -2.26
N ASN A 175 -20.74 7.86 -2.78
CA ASN A 175 -19.60 7.04 -2.39
C ASN A 175 -19.09 7.40 -0.98
N GLY A 176 -19.15 8.68 -0.57
CA GLY A 176 -18.84 9.12 0.78
C GLY A 176 -19.74 8.44 1.82
N ILE A 177 -21.06 8.44 1.58
CA ILE A 177 -22.04 7.76 2.47
C ILE A 177 -21.78 6.25 2.53
N LYS A 178 -21.55 5.60 1.38
CA LYS A 178 -21.27 4.16 1.35
C LYS A 178 -19.98 3.80 2.08
N LEU A 179 -18.92 4.59 1.89
CA LEU A 179 -17.65 4.38 2.57
C LEU A 179 -17.80 4.55 4.09
N ASP A 180 -18.53 5.57 4.53
CA ASP A 180 -18.87 5.76 5.94
C ASP A 180 -19.61 4.53 6.50
N ASN A 181 -20.67 4.05 5.84
CA ASN A 181 -21.42 2.88 6.30
C ASN A 181 -20.54 1.62 6.41
N ILE A 182 -19.72 1.35 5.39
CA ILE A 182 -18.82 0.19 5.37
C ILE A 182 -17.81 0.27 6.52
N LEU A 183 -17.12 1.41 6.67
CA LEU A 183 -16.08 1.55 7.69
C LEU A 183 -16.65 1.60 9.10
N ASN A 184 -17.82 2.21 9.31
CA ASN A 184 -18.51 2.20 10.59
C ASN A 184 -18.93 0.78 10.99
N LYS A 185 -19.38 -0.04 10.04
CA LYS A 185 -19.75 -1.44 10.33
C LYS A 185 -18.53 -2.30 10.65
N ILE A 186 -17.44 -2.14 9.90
CA ILE A 186 -16.18 -2.84 10.21
C ILE A 186 -15.64 -2.38 11.58
N ARG A 187 -15.71 -1.09 11.89
CA ARG A 187 -15.34 -0.53 13.19
C ARG A 187 -16.18 -1.10 14.32
N GLU A 188 -17.50 -1.18 14.15
CA GLU A 188 -18.40 -1.84 15.10
C GLU A 188 -17.93 -3.28 15.35
N TRP A 189 -17.73 -4.06 14.29
CA TRP A 189 -17.31 -5.45 14.45
C TRP A 189 -15.96 -5.63 15.14
N HIS A 190 -14.99 -4.78 14.79
CA HIS A 190 -13.65 -4.82 15.37
C HIS A 190 -13.65 -4.42 16.85
N GLN A 191 -14.35 -3.34 17.21
CA GLN A 191 -14.38 -2.85 18.60
C GLN A 191 -15.21 -3.73 19.53
N GLU A 192 -16.28 -4.34 19.01
CA GLU A 192 -17.07 -5.34 19.75
C GLU A 192 -16.42 -6.74 19.75
N LYS A 193 -15.25 -6.89 19.12
CA LYS A 193 -14.48 -8.15 19.04
C LYS A 193 -15.28 -9.32 18.47
N VAL A 194 -16.17 -9.06 17.51
CA VAL A 194 -16.96 -10.11 16.83
C VAL A 194 -16.31 -10.61 15.54
N ILE A 195 -15.22 -9.96 15.11
CA ILE A 195 -14.33 -10.45 14.05
C ILE A 195 -12.90 -10.52 14.58
N GLU A 196 -12.14 -11.48 14.07
CA GLU A 196 -10.72 -11.62 14.37
C GLU A 196 -9.86 -10.67 13.53
N ASP A 197 -8.62 -10.46 13.96
CA ASP A 197 -7.64 -9.61 13.29
C ASP A 197 -7.47 -9.96 11.81
N ASN A 198 -7.41 -11.25 11.47
CA ASN A 198 -7.22 -11.69 10.08
C ASN A 198 -8.34 -11.17 9.17
N LEU A 199 -9.60 -11.39 9.57
CA LEU A 199 -10.76 -10.90 8.83
C LEU A 199 -10.81 -9.36 8.83
N TYR A 200 -10.49 -8.70 9.95
CA TYR A 200 -10.44 -7.24 10.03
C TYR A 200 -9.48 -6.63 9.00
N TYR A 201 -8.20 -7.04 9.01
CA TYR A 201 -7.21 -6.49 8.08
C TYR A 201 -7.59 -6.83 6.63
N LEU A 202 -8.10 -8.03 6.38
CA LEU A 202 -8.56 -8.43 5.06
C LEU A 202 -9.70 -7.53 4.56
N LEU A 203 -10.71 -7.23 5.38
CA LEU A 203 -11.80 -6.32 5.01
C LEU A 203 -11.28 -4.89 4.72
N ILE A 204 -10.41 -4.34 5.58
CA ILE A 204 -9.82 -3.02 5.34
C ILE A 204 -8.99 -3.01 4.05
N SER A 205 -8.24 -4.08 3.77
CA SER A 205 -7.47 -4.19 2.52
C SER A 205 -8.34 -4.15 1.26
N VAL A 206 -9.52 -4.79 1.31
CA VAL A 206 -10.51 -4.73 0.22
C VAL A 206 -11.04 -3.30 0.08
N VAL A 207 -11.37 -2.63 1.18
CA VAL A 207 -11.82 -1.22 1.14
C VAL A 207 -10.75 -0.32 0.53
N LEU A 208 -9.47 -0.45 0.92
CA LEU A 208 -8.36 0.34 0.36
C LEU A 208 -8.24 0.19 -1.16
N ILE A 209 -8.32 -1.04 -1.67
CA ILE A 209 -8.26 -1.34 -3.11
C ILE A 209 -9.49 -0.77 -3.83
N SER A 210 -10.67 -0.86 -3.21
CA SER A 210 -11.90 -0.33 -3.79
C SER A 210 -11.93 1.20 -3.83
N VAL A 211 -11.40 1.86 -2.82
CA VAL A 211 -11.35 3.33 -2.72
C VAL A 211 -10.51 3.92 -3.84
N GLU A 212 -9.36 3.33 -4.19
CA GLU A 212 -8.55 3.79 -5.32
C GLU A 212 -9.33 3.87 -6.65
N LYS A 213 -10.30 2.98 -6.84
CA LYS A 213 -11.12 2.92 -8.07
C LYS A 213 -12.21 3.97 -8.13
N ILE A 214 -12.60 4.56 -7.00
CA ILE A 214 -13.68 5.56 -6.89
C ILE A 214 -13.21 6.94 -6.41
N SER A 215 -11.90 7.14 -6.27
CA SER A 215 -11.31 8.42 -5.88
C SER A 215 -11.19 9.39 -7.06
N ASN A 216 -11.63 10.63 -6.85
CA ASN A 216 -11.54 11.75 -7.77
C ASN A 216 -10.17 12.46 -7.69
N ILE A 217 -9.11 11.70 -8.00
CA ILE A 217 -7.70 12.11 -7.85
C ILE A 217 -6.89 11.78 -9.11
N GLN A 218 -5.76 12.47 -9.26
CA GLN A 218 -4.76 12.20 -10.31
C GLN A 218 -3.57 11.40 -9.75
N GLY A 219 -3.83 10.14 -9.38
CA GLY A 219 -2.82 9.18 -8.98
C GLY A 219 -2.41 9.20 -7.51
N THR A 220 -2.54 10.32 -6.80
CA THR A 220 -2.23 10.43 -5.35
C THR A 220 -3.29 11.25 -4.63
N TYR A 221 -3.38 11.12 -3.30
CA TYR A 221 -4.36 11.83 -2.49
C TYR A 221 -3.89 13.22 -2.05
N HIS A 222 -2.70 13.68 -2.45
CA HIS A 222 -2.19 14.99 -2.07
C HIS A 222 -3.10 16.16 -2.54
N ASP A 223 -3.83 15.97 -3.64
CA ASP A 223 -4.86 16.90 -4.12
C ASP A 223 -6.00 16.12 -4.81
N PHE A 224 -7.10 16.81 -5.13
CA PHE A 224 -8.29 16.27 -5.80
C PHE A 224 -8.70 17.16 -6.98
N ILE A 225 -9.49 16.59 -7.90
CA ILE A 225 -10.01 17.35 -9.04
C ILE A 225 -11.13 18.30 -8.56
N ARG A 226 -10.98 19.60 -8.83
CA ARG A 226 -11.83 20.66 -8.24
C ARG A 226 -13.12 20.90 -9.00
N GLU A 227 -13.06 20.86 -10.33
CA GLU A 227 -14.13 21.38 -11.19
C GLU A 227 -15.05 20.27 -11.72
N SER A 228 -14.51 19.08 -11.96
CA SER A 228 -15.25 17.93 -12.47
C SER A 228 -15.06 16.68 -11.60
N TYR A 229 -15.67 15.57 -12.04
CA TYR A 229 -15.41 14.24 -11.57
C TYR A 229 -14.71 13.43 -12.65
N ASP A 230 -13.64 12.74 -12.29
CA ASP A 230 -13.18 11.58 -13.06
C ASP A 230 -14.34 10.57 -13.16
N SER A 231 -14.59 10.04 -14.35
CA SER A 231 -15.72 9.13 -14.60
C SER A 231 -15.72 7.91 -13.67
N ARG A 232 -14.54 7.47 -13.24
CA ARG A 232 -14.39 6.33 -12.31
C ARG A 232 -14.91 6.67 -10.92
N ALA A 233 -14.78 7.92 -10.49
CA ALA A 233 -15.24 8.37 -9.17
C ALA A 233 -16.76 8.39 -9.02
N LEU A 234 -17.50 8.36 -10.15
CA LEU A 234 -18.96 8.26 -10.19
C LEU A 234 -19.45 6.81 -10.13
N ASN A 235 -18.58 5.82 -10.33
CA ASN A 235 -18.95 4.43 -10.14
C ASN A 235 -19.23 4.18 -8.66
N SER A 236 -20.31 3.43 -8.36
CA SER A 236 -20.54 2.96 -6.99
C SER A 236 -19.36 2.12 -6.53
N ILE A 237 -18.94 2.31 -5.28
CA ILE A 237 -17.97 1.43 -4.63
C ILE A 237 -18.39 -0.04 -4.78
N LYS A 238 -17.42 -0.87 -5.15
CA LYS A 238 -17.51 -2.33 -5.26
C LYS A 238 -16.39 -2.97 -4.48
N LEU A 239 -16.73 -3.86 -3.55
CA LEU A 239 -15.79 -4.58 -2.71
C LEU A 239 -15.39 -5.86 -3.44
N LEU A 240 -14.19 -5.84 -4.01
CA LEU A 240 -13.67 -6.96 -4.80
C LEU A 240 -12.78 -7.83 -3.93
N PRO A 241 -13.01 -9.16 -3.89
CA PRO A 241 -12.15 -10.04 -3.13
C PRO A 241 -10.72 -10.05 -3.70
N PRO A 242 -9.70 -10.28 -2.88
CA PRO A 242 -8.36 -10.51 -3.38
C PRO A 242 -8.26 -11.89 -4.06
N LYS A 243 -7.22 -12.05 -4.86
CA LYS A 243 -6.80 -13.34 -5.42
C LYS A 243 -6.02 -14.12 -4.35
N PHE A 244 -6.55 -15.24 -3.87
CA PHE A 244 -5.99 -15.95 -2.71
C PHE A 244 -4.85 -16.92 -3.01
N ASP A 245 -4.64 -17.36 -4.26
CA ASP A 245 -3.48 -18.21 -4.57
C ASP A 245 -2.16 -17.54 -4.18
N PHE A 246 -2.15 -16.20 -4.12
CA PHE A 246 -0.97 -15.41 -3.75
C PHE A 246 -0.82 -15.19 -2.24
N ILE A 247 -1.86 -15.49 -1.48
CA ILE A 247 -1.93 -15.31 -0.02
C ILE A 247 -1.65 -16.64 0.67
N LEU A 248 -2.26 -17.71 0.15
CA LEU A 248 -2.13 -19.07 0.67
C LEU A 248 -0.69 -19.59 0.46
N SER A 249 0.10 -19.62 1.52
CA SER A 249 1.46 -20.14 1.53
C SER A 249 1.70 -21.01 2.77
N ASN A 250 2.68 -21.91 2.68
CA ASN A 250 3.15 -22.69 3.83
C ASN A 250 4.34 -22.01 4.53
N LEU A 251 4.83 -20.88 4.02
CA LEU A 251 5.89 -20.11 4.65
C LEU A 251 5.35 -19.26 5.79
N ASN A 252 5.98 -19.39 6.96
CA ASN A 252 5.57 -18.71 8.19
C ASN A 252 6.67 -17.78 8.75
N GLY A 253 7.83 -17.67 8.09
CA GLY A 253 8.95 -16.83 8.54
C GLY A 253 8.84 -15.35 8.17
N HIS A 254 7.66 -14.90 7.73
CA HIS A 254 7.44 -13.50 7.34
C HIS A 254 7.37 -12.56 8.55
N GLN A 255 7.88 -11.34 8.41
CA GLN A 255 7.81 -10.28 9.42
C GLN A 255 7.39 -8.96 8.79
N ILE A 256 6.74 -8.11 9.58
CA ILE A 256 6.25 -6.82 9.11
C ILE A 256 6.43 -5.71 10.15
N GLY A 257 7.07 -4.62 9.74
CA GLY A 257 7.15 -3.38 10.50
C GLY A 257 5.81 -2.62 10.48
N LYS A 258 5.41 -2.09 11.64
CA LYS A 258 4.18 -1.30 11.78
C LYS A 258 4.53 0.19 11.78
N GLU A 259 4.46 0.83 10.61
CA GLU A 259 4.68 2.28 10.47
C GLU A 259 6.05 2.73 11.02
N ARG A 260 7.12 1.96 10.78
CA ARG A 260 8.45 2.24 11.34
C ARG A 260 9.27 3.08 10.35
N ASP A 261 10.08 4.00 10.87
CA ASP A 261 11.15 4.60 10.09
C ASP A 261 12.15 3.49 9.69
N SER A 262 12.47 3.41 8.40
CA SER A 262 13.39 2.41 7.86
C SER A 262 14.79 2.51 8.47
N LEU A 263 15.25 3.70 8.87
CA LEU A 263 16.55 3.88 9.54
C LEU A 263 16.58 3.29 10.95
N GLU A 264 15.44 3.26 11.63
CA GLU A 264 15.32 2.68 12.97
C GLU A 264 15.03 1.18 12.90
N TYR A 265 14.11 0.78 12.01
CA TYR A 265 13.71 -0.61 11.91
C TYR A 265 14.84 -1.54 11.44
N ILE A 266 15.72 -1.07 10.54
CA ILE A 266 16.84 -1.88 10.05
C ILE A 266 17.79 -2.34 11.16
N LYS A 267 17.87 -1.59 12.28
CA LYS A 267 18.73 -1.87 13.44
C LYS A 267 18.20 -3.06 14.27
N GLU A 268 16.89 -3.30 14.20
CA GLU A 268 16.17 -4.29 15.03
C GLU A 268 15.95 -5.64 14.33
N ILE A 269 15.99 -5.68 12.99
CA ILE A 269 15.66 -6.89 12.25
C ILE A 269 16.80 -7.92 12.23
N PRO A 270 16.49 -9.23 12.14
CA PRO A 270 17.50 -10.26 12.07
C PRO A 270 18.32 -10.19 10.77
N ARG A 271 19.42 -10.96 10.74
CA ARG A 271 20.22 -11.14 9.53
C ARG A 271 19.33 -11.65 8.39
N HIS A 272 19.53 -11.10 7.20
CA HIS A 272 18.83 -11.45 5.98
C HIS A 272 19.83 -11.55 4.82
N LYS A 273 19.43 -12.22 3.74
CA LYS A 273 20.32 -12.50 2.62
C LYS A 273 20.47 -11.28 1.70
N VAL A 274 19.33 -10.67 1.36
CA VAL A 274 19.24 -9.50 0.48
C VAL A 274 18.44 -8.41 1.18
N LEU A 275 18.98 -7.20 1.18
CA LEU A 275 18.26 -5.97 1.47
C LEU A 275 17.82 -5.34 0.14
N TYR A 276 16.52 -5.33 -0.11
CA TYR A 276 15.91 -4.61 -1.21
C TYR A 276 15.50 -3.19 -0.77
N ILE A 277 15.95 -2.18 -1.52
CA ILE A 277 15.77 -0.77 -1.22
C ILE A 277 15.09 -0.09 -2.42
N ASP A 278 13.89 0.45 -2.18
CA ASP A 278 13.17 1.33 -3.12
C ASP A 278 12.79 2.66 -2.43
N PRO A 279 13.76 3.54 -2.17
CA PRO A 279 13.51 4.72 -1.37
C PRO A 279 12.74 5.77 -2.18
N PRO A 280 12.11 6.76 -1.53
CA PRO A 280 11.62 7.96 -2.20
C PRO A 280 12.71 8.61 -3.07
N TYR A 281 12.46 8.75 -4.37
CA TYR A 281 13.41 9.30 -5.34
C TYR A 281 13.21 10.81 -5.60
N ASN A 282 12.32 11.48 -4.86
CA ASN A 282 12.08 12.93 -5.00
C ASN A 282 11.52 13.52 -3.69
N PHE A 283 11.23 14.82 -3.70
CA PHE A 283 10.78 15.61 -2.54
C PHE A 283 9.41 15.22 -1.96
N ARG A 284 8.65 14.34 -2.61
CA ARG A 284 7.27 14.01 -2.20
C ARG A 284 7.25 13.15 -0.94
N GLN A 285 6.54 13.64 0.08
CA GLN A 285 6.34 12.94 1.34
C GLN A 285 5.18 11.95 1.23
N TYR A 286 5.47 10.65 1.31
CA TYR A 286 4.49 9.60 1.02
C TYR A 286 3.31 9.58 2.01
N THR A 287 3.53 9.85 3.30
CA THR A 287 2.44 9.94 4.29
C THR A 287 1.40 10.99 3.94
N SER A 288 1.84 12.14 3.41
CA SER A 288 0.97 13.21 2.92
C SER A 288 0.32 12.86 1.57
N TYR A 289 1.03 12.18 0.68
CA TYR A 289 0.53 11.81 -0.66
C TYR A 289 -0.49 10.67 -0.63
N TYR A 290 -0.47 9.83 0.40
CA TYR A 290 -1.38 8.71 0.59
C TYR A 290 -2.16 8.78 1.91
N PHE A 291 -2.31 9.99 2.47
CA PHE A 291 -2.93 10.18 3.78
C PHE A 291 -4.34 9.56 3.87
N MET A 292 -5.10 9.56 2.78
CA MET A 292 -6.45 8.97 2.75
C MET A 292 -6.42 7.46 2.99
N LEU A 293 -5.42 6.76 2.41
CA LEU A 293 -5.23 5.33 2.63
C LEU A 293 -4.79 5.05 4.07
N ASN A 294 -3.91 5.89 4.63
CA ASN A 294 -3.51 5.81 6.04
C ASN A 294 -4.71 6.03 6.97
N LEU A 295 -5.53 7.04 6.69
CA LEU A 295 -6.75 7.33 7.44
C LEU A 295 -7.72 6.14 7.44
N ILE A 296 -8.00 5.55 6.27
CA ILE A 296 -8.88 4.39 6.16
C ILE A 296 -8.33 3.20 6.96
N SER A 297 -7.00 3.01 6.92
CA SER A 297 -6.31 1.93 7.64
C SER A 297 -6.42 2.05 9.15
N ASP A 298 -6.35 3.27 9.65
CA ASP A 298 -6.40 3.58 11.08
C ASP A 298 -7.82 3.83 11.60
N TYR A 299 -8.80 4.06 10.71
CA TYR A 299 -10.14 4.54 11.07
C TYR A 299 -10.81 3.76 12.20
N CYS A 300 -10.73 2.43 12.19
CA CYS A 300 -11.38 1.58 13.19
C CYS A 300 -10.66 1.59 14.56
N LYS A 301 -9.42 2.09 14.60
CA LYS A 301 -8.54 2.12 15.76
C LYS A 301 -8.44 3.51 16.39
N ILE A 302 -8.85 4.57 15.70
CA ILE A 302 -8.90 5.93 16.28
C ILE A 302 -9.92 5.95 17.41
N GLU A 303 -9.52 6.25 18.64
CA GLU A 303 -10.43 6.23 19.80
C GLU A 303 -11.51 7.30 19.68
N ASP A 304 -11.09 8.55 19.48
CA ASP A 304 -11.96 9.71 19.35
C ASP A 304 -11.90 10.28 17.93
N LEU A 305 -12.89 9.89 17.11
CA LEU A 305 -13.01 10.35 15.73
C LEU A 305 -13.30 11.85 15.66
N GLU A 306 -14.08 12.42 16.58
CA GLU A 306 -14.44 13.83 16.55
C GLU A 306 -13.21 14.70 16.78
N LYS A 307 -12.42 14.36 17.81
CA LYS A 307 -11.13 15.00 18.07
C LYS A 307 -10.13 14.81 16.95
N TYR A 308 -10.11 13.63 16.31
CA TYR A 308 -9.21 13.39 15.19
C TYR A 308 -9.56 14.28 13.98
N PHE A 309 -10.83 14.33 13.60
CA PHE A 309 -11.28 15.07 12.41
C PHE A 309 -11.28 16.59 12.61
N SER A 310 -11.50 17.09 13.83
CA SER A 310 -11.39 18.52 14.15
C SER A 310 -9.97 19.07 13.99
N LYS A 311 -8.96 18.20 13.99
CA LYS A 311 -7.55 18.55 13.75
C LYS A 311 -7.11 18.44 12.29
N THR A 312 -8.05 18.21 11.36
CA THR A 312 -7.71 18.18 9.92
C THR A 312 -7.24 19.56 9.45
N LYS A 313 -6.19 19.57 8.63
CA LYS A 313 -5.53 20.77 8.12
C LYS A 313 -5.35 20.70 6.61
N TYR A 314 -5.00 21.86 6.05
CA TYR A 314 -4.70 22.07 4.64
C TYR A 314 -5.87 21.78 3.69
N VAL A 315 -5.64 22.04 2.40
CA VAL A 315 -6.61 21.79 1.33
C VAL A 315 -7.00 20.32 1.29
N ARG A 316 -6.04 19.41 1.48
CA ARG A 316 -6.28 17.96 1.47
C ARG A 316 -7.08 17.42 2.64
N GLY A 317 -7.19 18.16 3.76
CA GLY A 317 -7.96 17.71 4.92
C GLY A 317 -7.31 16.55 5.69
N GLN A 318 -5.99 16.59 5.84
CA GLN A 318 -5.22 15.58 6.57
C GLN A 318 -5.08 15.99 8.04
N ASN A 319 -5.25 15.05 8.98
CA ASN A 319 -4.74 15.23 10.34
C ASN A 319 -3.23 14.94 10.35
N MET A 320 -2.46 15.87 10.91
CA MET A 320 -0.99 15.88 10.86
C MET A 320 -0.30 15.10 11.98
N GLU A 321 -1.05 14.52 12.94
CA GLU A 321 -0.48 13.79 14.09
C GLU A 321 0.48 12.66 13.70
N LYS A 322 0.25 12.02 12.55
CA LYS A 322 1.09 10.94 12.01
C LYS A 322 1.82 11.32 10.71
N ASP A 323 1.90 12.60 10.36
CA ASP A 323 2.66 12.98 9.16
C ASP A 323 4.16 12.81 9.40
N PHE A 324 4.87 12.23 8.43
CA PHE A 324 6.28 11.91 8.54
C PHE A 324 7.06 12.58 7.42
N SER A 325 8.20 13.19 7.77
CA SER A 325 9.12 13.76 6.80
C SER A 325 10.35 12.89 6.67
N SER A 326 10.42 12.10 5.60
CA SER A 326 11.56 11.22 5.35
C SER A 326 12.80 12.02 4.96
N THR A 327 13.95 11.64 5.50
CA THR A 327 15.26 12.16 5.07
C THR A 327 15.58 11.73 3.64
N PHE A 328 15.08 10.57 3.19
CA PHE A 328 15.19 10.13 1.79
C PHE A 328 14.45 11.03 0.81
N CYS A 329 13.51 11.88 1.25
CA CYS A 329 12.88 12.88 0.41
C CYS A 329 13.71 14.18 0.29
N LYS A 330 14.84 14.29 0.99
CA LYS A 330 15.67 15.51 1.01
C LYS A 330 16.98 15.22 0.29
N ASN A 331 17.21 15.88 -0.84
CA ASN A 331 18.40 15.69 -1.68
C ASN A 331 19.70 15.71 -0.87
N ALA A 332 19.89 16.73 -0.02
CA ALA A 332 21.10 16.89 0.80
C ALA A 332 21.33 15.78 1.85
N LEU A 333 20.31 14.98 2.18
CA LEU A 333 20.40 13.91 3.17
C LEU A 333 20.27 12.52 2.54
N PHE A 334 20.07 12.42 1.23
CA PHE A 334 19.72 11.15 0.59
C PHE A 334 20.85 10.12 0.69
N ILE A 335 22.07 10.49 0.27
CA ILE A 335 23.24 9.60 0.30
C ILE A 335 23.64 9.27 1.75
N SER A 336 23.62 10.24 2.67
CA SER A 336 23.94 9.98 4.08
C SER A 336 22.93 9.05 4.75
N SER A 337 21.63 9.19 4.43
CA SER A 337 20.59 8.27 4.92
C SER A 337 20.74 6.88 4.32
N LEU A 338 21.11 6.77 3.05
CA LEU A 338 21.39 5.48 2.40
C LEU A 338 22.59 4.78 3.05
N ASN A 339 23.65 5.54 3.33
CA ASN A 339 24.82 5.05 4.06
C ASN A 339 24.44 4.53 5.45
N GLU A 340 23.68 5.30 6.24
CA GLU A 340 23.22 4.88 7.58
C GLU A 340 22.39 3.59 7.49
N LEU A 341 21.43 3.53 6.56
CA LEU A 341 20.57 2.37 6.35
C LEU A 341 21.39 1.11 6.07
N ILE A 342 22.27 1.15 5.06
CA ILE A 342 23.02 -0.02 4.62
C ILE A 342 24.08 -0.41 5.65
N THR A 343 24.73 0.55 6.31
CA THR A 343 25.72 0.27 7.37
C THR A 343 25.10 -0.56 8.48
N ASN A 344 23.91 -0.18 8.95
CA ASN A 344 23.20 -0.88 10.03
C ASN A 344 22.54 -2.20 9.58
N ALA A 345 22.37 -2.43 8.29
CA ALA A 345 21.69 -3.61 7.75
C ALA A 345 22.54 -4.89 7.82
N LYS A 346 22.09 -5.87 8.62
CA LYS A 346 22.62 -7.24 8.73
C LYS A 346 22.36 -8.07 7.46
N THR A 347 22.91 -7.63 6.33
CA THR A 347 22.69 -8.23 5.00
C THR A 347 23.98 -8.64 4.31
N ASP A 348 23.92 -9.68 3.47
CA ASP A 348 25.03 -10.06 2.58
C ASP A 348 25.03 -9.21 1.29
N TRP A 349 23.84 -8.97 0.73
CA TRP A 349 23.66 -8.27 -0.54
C TRP A 349 22.70 -7.09 -0.41
N VAL A 350 22.92 -6.08 -1.24
CA VAL A 350 22.00 -4.94 -1.42
C VAL A 350 21.53 -4.92 -2.87
N ILE A 351 20.21 -4.82 -3.05
CA ILE A 351 19.59 -4.50 -4.34
C ILE A 351 18.84 -3.19 -4.16
N MET A 352 19.24 -2.15 -4.87
CA MET A 352 18.54 -0.87 -4.87
C MET A 352 17.92 -0.59 -6.23
N SER A 353 16.64 -0.30 -6.26
CA SER A 353 15.98 0.26 -7.44
C SER A 353 15.90 1.76 -7.35
N TYR A 354 16.24 2.45 -8.44
CA TYR A 354 16.17 3.90 -8.52
C TYR A 354 15.65 4.39 -9.87
N TYR A 355 14.82 5.43 -9.83
CA TYR A 355 14.20 6.00 -11.01
C TYR A 355 15.01 7.20 -11.55
N ASN A 356 15.46 7.11 -12.80
CA ASN A 356 16.33 8.13 -13.42
C ASN A 356 15.61 9.34 -14.05
N GLY A 357 14.28 9.43 -13.90
CA GLY A 357 13.50 10.55 -14.44
C GLY A 357 13.56 11.81 -13.55
N ARG A 358 12.39 12.42 -13.25
CA ARG A 358 12.35 13.54 -12.28
C ARG A 358 12.63 13.03 -10.86
N ASN A 359 13.85 13.27 -10.39
CA ASN A 359 14.40 12.82 -9.13
C ASN A 359 14.85 14.00 -8.22
N HIS A 360 15.59 13.72 -7.15
CA HIS A 360 16.08 14.69 -6.16
C HIS A 360 16.81 15.90 -6.73
N LYS A 361 17.53 15.74 -7.85
CA LYS A 361 18.30 16.80 -8.50
C LYS A 361 17.61 17.37 -9.75
N SER A 362 16.39 16.92 -10.04
CA SER A 362 15.60 17.42 -11.17
C SER A 362 14.94 18.78 -10.86
N GLY A 363 15.74 19.84 -10.89
CA GLY A 363 15.27 21.23 -10.90
C GLY A 363 14.76 21.67 -12.28
N ILE A 364 14.39 22.96 -12.42
CA ILE A 364 13.92 23.55 -13.69
C ILE A 364 15.00 23.45 -14.80
N ASN A 365 16.29 23.40 -14.42
CA ASN A 365 17.46 23.22 -15.29
C ASN A 365 18.43 22.12 -14.78
N GLY A 366 17.97 21.22 -13.89
CA GLY A 366 18.86 20.27 -13.22
C GLY A 366 19.25 19.10 -14.12
N ASP A 367 20.54 18.72 -14.07
CA ASP A 367 21.02 17.51 -14.73
C ASP A 367 20.47 16.27 -14.00
N LYS A 368 19.82 15.39 -14.76
CA LYS A 368 19.19 14.18 -14.19
C LYS A 368 20.23 13.14 -13.78
N GLU A 369 21.44 13.24 -14.33
CA GLU A 369 22.54 12.29 -14.13
C GLU A 369 23.34 12.57 -12.86
N GLU A 370 23.26 13.76 -12.27
CA GLU A 370 24.11 14.15 -11.15
C GLU A 370 23.90 13.27 -9.90
N ILE A 371 22.67 12.81 -9.65
CA ILE A 371 22.41 11.87 -8.54
C ILE A 371 22.88 10.45 -8.85
N LEU A 372 23.01 10.09 -10.14
CA LEU A 372 23.54 8.79 -10.54
C LEU A 372 25.04 8.74 -10.31
N ASN A 373 25.76 9.84 -10.52
CA ASN A 373 27.18 9.94 -10.17
C ASN A 373 27.41 9.80 -8.66
N ASP A 374 26.55 10.42 -7.84
CA ASP A 374 26.62 10.26 -6.38
C ASP A 374 26.36 8.81 -5.96
N LEU A 375 25.39 8.14 -6.59
CA LEU A 375 25.08 6.73 -6.33
C LEU A 375 26.19 5.80 -6.81
N ASP A 376 26.78 6.05 -7.97
CA ASP A 376 27.90 5.29 -8.51
C ASP A 376 29.13 5.40 -7.59
N SER A 377 29.46 6.61 -7.15
CA SER A 377 30.51 6.85 -6.15
C SER A 377 30.21 6.14 -4.82
N PHE A 378 28.96 6.23 -4.34
CA PHE A 378 28.54 5.56 -3.11
C PHE A 378 28.67 4.03 -3.20
N PHE A 379 28.20 3.41 -4.29
CA PHE A 379 28.23 1.96 -4.45
C PHE A 379 29.62 1.39 -4.77
N ASN A 380 30.59 2.23 -5.16
CA ASN A 380 32.01 1.89 -5.27
C ASN A 380 32.82 2.23 -4.00
N SER A 381 32.18 2.61 -2.89
CA SER A 381 32.86 2.88 -1.62
C SER A 381 33.34 1.61 -0.91
N ASP A 382 34.13 1.78 0.15
CA ASP A 382 34.66 0.73 1.02
C ASP A 382 33.59 -0.02 1.85
N LEU A 383 32.34 0.44 1.81
CA LEU A 383 31.19 -0.29 2.38
C LEU A 383 30.89 -1.59 1.61
N PHE A 384 31.38 -1.72 0.38
CA PHE A 384 31.06 -2.80 -0.55
C PHE A 384 32.30 -3.57 -1.02
N GLU A 385 32.12 -4.82 -1.43
CA GLU A 385 33.20 -5.64 -1.95
C GLU A 385 33.66 -5.09 -3.31
N GLU A 386 34.97 -4.85 -3.45
CA GLU A 386 35.57 -4.29 -4.66
C GLU A 386 35.21 -5.13 -5.90
N GLY A 387 34.75 -4.49 -6.97
CA GLY A 387 34.36 -5.15 -8.21
C GLY A 387 33.02 -5.92 -8.16
N SER A 388 32.29 -5.90 -7.04
CA SER A 388 31.01 -6.60 -6.90
C SER A 388 29.79 -5.86 -7.48
N LEU A 389 29.93 -4.55 -7.75
CA LEU A 389 28.84 -3.72 -8.25
C LEU A 389 28.39 -4.12 -9.66
N GLN A 390 27.11 -4.40 -9.80
CA GLN A 390 26.43 -4.57 -11.09
C GLN A 390 25.31 -3.53 -11.22
N VAL A 391 25.26 -2.85 -12.36
CA VAL A 391 24.24 -1.85 -12.66
C VAL A 391 23.42 -2.31 -13.87
N LYS A 392 22.11 -2.47 -13.69
CA LYS A 392 21.19 -2.91 -14.75
C LYS A 392 20.16 -1.82 -15.06
N ASN A 393 20.06 -1.45 -16.33
CA ASN A 393 19.05 -0.51 -16.83
C ASN A 393 17.84 -1.29 -17.35
N ILE A 394 16.65 -1.01 -16.81
CA ILE A 394 15.40 -1.62 -17.20
C ILE A 394 14.50 -0.56 -17.81
N GLU A 395 14.28 -0.63 -19.13
CA GLU A 395 13.32 0.24 -19.80
C GLU A 395 11.90 -0.08 -19.32
N ARG A 396 11.15 0.96 -18.94
CA ARG A 396 9.71 0.86 -18.68
C ARG A 396 8.96 2.05 -19.25
N THR A 397 7.66 1.86 -19.48
CA THR A 397 6.77 2.94 -19.87
C THR A 397 6.25 3.63 -18.61
N ASN A 398 6.42 4.96 -18.51
CA ASN A 398 5.93 5.68 -17.33
C ASN A 398 4.40 5.73 -17.30
N TYR A 399 3.82 5.84 -16.09
CA TYR A 399 2.37 5.92 -15.92
C TYR A 399 1.80 7.19 -16.59
N GLN A 400 0.77 7.05 -17.41
CA GLN A 400 0.10 8.17 -18.06
C GLN A 400 -0.86 8.88 -17.09
N SER A 401 -0.57 10.12 -16.74
CA SER A 401 -1.52 11.00 -16.04
C SER A 401 -2.34 11.81 -17.05
N TYR A 402 -3.42 11.22 -17.57
CA TYR A 402 -4.44 11.82 -18.46
C TYR A 402 -4.01 12.35 -19.85
N GLY A 403 -5.00 12.42 -20.75
CA GLY A 403 -4.85 12.58 -22.20
C GLY A 403 -4.09 13.82 -22.67
N GLY A 404 -3.19 13.61 -23.63
CA GLY A 404 -2.41 14.65 -24.32
C GLY A 404 -0.89 14.46 -24.24
N HIS A 405 -0.39 13.68 -23.28
CA HIS A 405 1.05 13.39 -23.16
C HIS A 405 1.36 11.94 -23.52
N ASN A 406 2.20 11.75 -24.56
CA ASN A 406 2.74 10.44 -24.91
C ASN A 406 3.57 9.89 -23.75
N ALA A 407 3.30 8.63 -23.37
CA ALA A 407 4.08 7.96 -22.35
C ALA A 407 5.54 7.89 -22.80
N LYS A 408 6.45 8.47 -22.02
CA LYS A 408 7.88 8.41 -22.33
C LYS A 408 8.45 7.09 -21.80
N LYS A 409 9.35 6.49 -22.57
CA LYS A 409 10.27 5.47 -22.06
C LYS A 409 11.13 6.11 -20.97
N VAL A 410 11.23 5.44 -19.85
CA VAL A 410 12.03 5.84 -18.69
C VAL A 410 12.76 4.61 -18.19
N ASN A 411 13.92 4.78 -17.56
CA ASN A 411 14.67 3.65 -17.05
C ASN A 411 14.50 3.57 -15.55
N GLU A 412 14.23 2.36 -15.06
CA GLU A 412 14.60 2.02 -13.70
C GLU A 412 16.02 1.46 -13.71
N ILE A 413 16.84 1.86 -12.74
CA ILE A 413 18.19 1.37 -12.56
C ILE A 413 18.19 0.45 -11.35
N LEU A 414 18.71 -0.76 -11.50
CA LEU A 414 19.01 -1.67 -10.38
C LEU A 414 20.50 -1.64 -10.11
N PHE A 415 20.87 -1.29 -8.88
CA PHE A 415 22.21 -1.47 -8.33
C PHE A 415 22.21 -2.76 -7.52
N ILE A 416 23.07 -3.71 -7.86
CA ILE A 416 23.25 -4.97 -7.14
C ILE A 416 24.69 -5.01 -6.67
N VAL A 417 24.91 -5.17 -5.36
CA VAL A 417 26.25 -5.08 -4.78
C VAL A 417 26.37 -5.95 -3.54
N LYS A 418 27.55 -6.53 -3.32
CA LYS A 418 27.84 -7.32 -2.12
C LYS A 418 28.36 -6.40 -1.02
N LYS A 419 27.77 -6.49 0.16
CA LYS A 419 28.18 -5.67 1.30
C LYS A 419 29.43 -6.28 1.96
N ASN A 420 30.39 -5.45 2.35
CA ASN A 420 31.49 -5.91 3.20
C ASN A 420 30.92 -6.30 4.57
N ASN A 421 30.96 -7.59 4.88
CA ASN A 421 30.41 -8.17 6.10
C ASN A 421 31.36 -7.94 7.28
N LEU A 422 31.29 -6.77 7.92
CA LEU A 422 31.97 -6.47 9.18
C LEU A 422 31.08 -6.82 10.39
N TRP A 423 30.54 -8.04 10.41
CA TRP A 423 29.77 -8.53 11.56
C TRP A 423 30.76 -9.05 12.60
N ILE A 424 31.07 -8.25 13.62
CA ILE A 424 31.70 -8.78 14.83
C ILE A 424 30.69 -9.77 15.43
N GLY A 425 31.08 -11.04 15.51
CA GLY A 425 30.24 -12.18 15.86
C GLY A 425 29.63 -12.13 17.25
#